data_AF-A0A7W9J280-F1
#
_entry.id   AF-A0A7W9J280-F1
#
_cell.length_a   1.000
_cell.length_b   1.000
_cell.length_c   1.000
_cell.angle_alpha   90.00
_cell.angle_beta   90.00
_cell.angle_gamma   90.00
#
_symmetry.space_group_name_H-M   'P 1'
#
loop_
_entity.id
_entity.type
_entity.pdbx_description
1 polymer ?
#
loop_
_entity_poly.entity_id
_entity_poly.type
_entity_poly.pdbx_seq_one_letter_code
_entity_poly.pdbx_strand_id
1 'polypeptide(L)'
;METDRNVLGGDLEECGLDPVTGFFRDGCCSTGPEDLGSHTVCAVVTAEFLAHQASVGNDLSTPRPEYGFAGLKPGGPVVCGRRAVVAGVPRRRRGSRRTGCHAPAGAGHHPARGAAAARGRRTT
;
A
#
# COMPACT_ATOMS: atom_id res chain seq x y z
N MET A 1 21.34 -10.65 -1.32
CA MET A 1 20.55 -9.42 -1.17
C MET A 1 19.12 -9.88 -1.07
N GLU A 2 18.52 -9.78 0.10
CA GLU A 2 17.10 -10.10 0.28
C GLU A 2 16.32 -8.91 -0.28
N THR A 3 15.53 -9.16 -1.33
CA THR A 3 14.66 -8.14 -1.92
C THR A 3 13.44 -7.96 -1.03
N ASP A 4 13.06 -6.70 -0.78
CA ASP A 4 11.81 -6.39 -0.08
C ASP A 4 10.64 -7.11 -0.77
N ARG A 5 9.74 -7.67 0.03
CA ARG A 5 8.62 -8.47 -0.46
C ARG A 5 7.32 -7.73 -0.29
N ASN A 6 6.41 -7.94 -1.23
CA ASN A 6 5.05 -7.46 -1.13
C ASN A 6 4.16 -8.41 -0.31
N VAL A 7 2.99 -7.95 0.12
CA VAL A 7 2.03 -8.73 0.93
C VAL A 7 1.46 -9.99 0.22
N LEU A 8 1.74 -10.19 -1.07
CA LEU A 8 1.40 -11.40 -1.83
C LEU A 8 2.56 -12.40 -1.87
N GLY A 9 3.69 -12.07 -1.24
CA GLY A 9 4.90 -12.89 -1.21
C GLY A 9 5.76 -12.77 -2.47
N GLY A 10 5.47 -11.82 -3.36
CA GLY A 10 6.27 -11.45 -4.54
C GLY A 10 7.29 -10.33 -4.25
N ASP A 11 8.09 -9.92 -5.24
CA ASP A 11 8.97 -8.74 -5.10
C ASP A 11 8.14 -7.46 -4.91
N LEU A 12 8.65 -6.53 -4.10
CA LEU A 12 8.00 -5.24 -3.89
C LEU A 12 8.07 -4.40 -5.17
N GLU A 13 6.91 -4.07 -5.72
CA GLU A 13 6.79 -3.19 -6.88
C GLU A 13 6.84 -1.72 -6.47
N GLU A 14 7.27 -0.89 -7.42
CA GLU A 14 7.21 0.56 -7.31
C GLU A 14 5.78 1.02 -7.00
N CYS A 15 5.66 1.91 -6.01
CA CYS A 15 4.41 2.57 -5.69
C CYS A 15 4.25 3.79 -6.61
N GLY A 16 5.15 4.78 -6.56
CA GLY A 16 5.07 5.95 -7.45
C GLY A 16 6.28 6.89 -7.45
N LEU A 17 6.58 7.44 -8.64
CA LEU A 17 7.75 8.30 -8.89
C LEU A 17 7.43 9.78 -9.18
N ASP A 18 6.17 10.11 -9.49
CA ASP A 18 5.79 11.50 -9.78
C ASP A 18 4.53 11.89 -9.00
N PRO A 19 4.70 12.54 -7.83
CA PRO A 19 5.93 12.75 -7.08
C PRO A 19 6.46 11.45 -6.46
N VAL A 20 7.76 11.43 -6.17
CA VAL A 20 8.42 10.28 -5.54
C VAL A 20 7.87 10.02 -4.14
N THR A 21 7.37 8.79 -3.94
CA THR A 21 6.82 8.31 -2.67
C THR A 21 7.84 7.47 -1.89
N GLY A 22 7.41 6.88 -0.78
CA GLY A 22 8.25 6.04 0.09
C GLY A 22 8.95 6.84 1.19
N PHE A 23 9.22 6.19 2.33
CA PHE A 23 9.93 6.80 3.44
C PHE A 23 11.35 7.23 3.02
N PHE A 24 12.05 6.36 2.29
CA PHE A 24 13.39 6.63 1.77
C PHE A 24 13.41 7.44 0.46
N ARG A 25 12.24 7.86 -0.04
CA ARG A 25 12.10 8.62 -1.30
C ARG A 25 12.72 7.89 -2.51
N ASP A 26 12.48 6.60 -2.61
CA ASP A 26 12.91 5.71 -3.69
C ASP A 26 11.75 5.28 -4.62
N GLY A 27 10.52 5.72 -4.33
CA GLY A 27 9.32 5.34 -5.06
C GLY A 27 8.66 4.05 -4.57
N CYS A 28 9.25 3.36 -3.60
CA CYS A 28 8.77 2.10 -3.04
C CYS A 28 8.28 2.28 -1.60
N CYS A 29 7.37 1.42 -1.14
CA CYS A 29 6.96 1.41 0.27
C CYS A 29 7.89 0.56 1.14
N SER A 30 9.19 0.61 0.83
CA SER A 30 10.26 0.03 1.63
C SER A 30 10.30 0.69 3.01
N THR A 31 10.71 -0.06 4.02
CA THR A 31 10.70 0.38 5.43
C THR A 31 11.93 -0.15 6.16
N GLY A 32 12.24 0.45 7.31
CA GLY A 32 13.41 0.10 8.12
C GLY A 32 13.28 0.57 9.56
N PRO A 33 14.27 0.33 10.42
CA PRO A 33 14.25 0.74 11.83
C PRO A 33 14.02 2.24 12.04
N GLU A 34 14.39 3.07 11.08
CA GLU A 34 14.23 4.53 11.11
C GLU A 34 12.77 4.95 10.82
N ASP A 35 12.00 4.10 10.13
CA ASP A 35 10.62 4.36 9.76
C ASP A 35 9.64 3.92 10.87
N LEU A 36 9.62 4.70 11.95
CA LEU A 36 8.69 4.50 13.07
C LEU A 36 7.21 4.61 12.65
N GLY A 37 6.97 5.29 11.53
CA GLY A 37 5.66 5.46 10.90
C GLY A 37 5.22 4.25 10.07
N SER A 38 6.09 3.30 9.78
CA SER A 38 5.85 2.10 8.98
C SER A 38 5.10 2.39 7.67
N HIS A 39 5.68 3.24 6.81
CA HIS A 39 5.17 3.64 5.50
C HIS A 39 5.21 2.48 4.49
N THR A 40 4.47 1.41 4.77
CA THR A 40 4.52 0.11 4.09
C THR A 40 3.35 -0.12 3.14
N VAL A 41 2.33 0.74 3.16
CA VAL A 41 1.11 0.52 2.38
C VAL A 41 1.03 1.48 1.19
N CYS A 42 1.05 0.94 -0.03
CA CYS A 42 0.83 1.69 -1.26
C CYS A 42 -0.66 1.91 -1.54
N ALA A 43 -1.10 3.17 -1.60
CA ALA A 43 -2.51 3.52 -1.76
C ALA A 43 -2.76 4.66 -2.74
N VAL A 44 -3.72 4.46 -3.64
CA VAL A 44 -4.33 5.50 -4.48
C VAL A 44 -5.25 6.34 -3.60
N VAL A 45 -4.98 7.64 -3.63
CA VAL A 45 -5.65 8.62 -2.79
C VAL A 45 -6.97 9.04 -3.43
N THR A 46 -8.09 8.78 -2.75
CA THR A 46 -9.42 9.28 -3.12
C THR A 46 -9.86 10.40 -2.18
N ALA A 47 -10.84 11.21 -2.59
CA ALA A 47 -11.41 12.24 -1.72
C ALA A 47 -11.99 11.64 -0.42
N GLU A 48 -12.66 10.50 -0.53
CA GLU A 48 -13.20 9.76 0.61
C GLU A 48 -12.10 9.27 1.56
N PHE A 49 -10.98 8.78 1.03
CA PHE A 49 -9.84 8.38 1.83
C PHE A 49 -9.26 9.58 2.59
N LEU A 50 -9.02 10.71 1.92
CA LEU A 50 -8.48 11.91 2.55
C LEU A 50 -9.41 12.46 3.65
N ALA A 51 -10.71 12.53 3.37
CA ALA A 51 -11.70 12.95 4.36
C ALA A 51 -11.71 12.01 5.58
N HIS A 52 -11.65 10.70 5.35
CA HIS A 52 -11.59 9.73 6.44
C HIS A 52 -10.29 9.86 7.25
N GLN A 53 -9.13 9.97 6.59
CA GLN A 53 -7.84 10.14 7.29
C GLN A 53 -7.82 11.41 8.13
N ALA A 54 -8.29 12.54 7.59
CA ALA A 54 -8.42 13.79 8.35
C ALA A 54 -9.35 13.62 9.57
N SER A 55 -10.49 12.91 9.41
CA SER A 55 -11.44 12.67 10.52
C SER A 55 -10.86 11.86 11.69
N VAL A 56 -9.82 11.05 11.43
CA VAL A 56 -9.13 10.26 12.46
C VAL A 56 -7.80 10.89 12.89
N GLY A 57 -7.57 12.17 12.57
CA GLY A 57 -6.39 12.94 12.97
C GLY A 57 -5.15 12.75 12.10
N ASN A 58 -5.29 12.13 10.92
CA ASN A 58 -4.22 11.96 9.94
C ASN A 58 -4.48 12.84 8.71
N ASP A 59 -4.34 14.15 8.85
CA ASP A 59 -4.55 15.06 7.72
C ASP A 59 -3.40 14.97 6.71
N LEU A 60 -3.69 14.33 5.58
CA LEU A 60 -2.77 14.16 4.46
C LEU A 60 -2.99 15.19 3.34
N SER A 61 -3.93 16.13 3.50
CA SER A 61 -4.26 17.12 2.46
C SER A 61 -3.55 18.45 2.70
N THR A 62 -3.34 18.83 3.97
CA THR A 62 -2.64 20.07 4.32
C THR A 62 -1.15 19.98 3.98
N PRO A 63 -0.60 20.92 3.19
CA PRO A 63 0.83 21.00 2.94
C PRO A 63 1.63 21.23 4.24
N ARG A 64 2.77 20.54 4.37
CA ARG A 64 3.76 20.72 5.44
C ARG A 64 5.14 20.99 4.81
N PRO A 65 5.41 22.22 4.35
CA PRO A 65 6.69 22.58 3.74
C PRO A 65 7.90 22.28 4.62
N GLU A 66 7.75 22.36 5.94
CA GLU A 66 8.77 22.00 6.93
C GLU A 66 9.26 20.55 6.82
N TYR A 67 8.45 19.67 6.21
CA TYR A 67 8.78 18.27 5.94
C TYR A 67 8.88 17.96 4.44
N GLY A 68 8.89 18.99 3.58
CA GLY A 68 8.87 18.83 2.13
C GLY A 68 7.61 18.14 1.60
N PHE A 69 6.50 18.23 2.34
CA PHE A 69 5.25 17.56 1.99
C PHE A 69 4.26 18.57 1.38
N ALA A 70 3.91 18.40 0.11
CA ALA A 70 3.02 19.32 -0.61
C ALA A 70 1.52 19.14 -0.30
N GLY A 71 1.15 18.12 0.48
CA GLY A 71 -0.25 17.71 0.64
C GLY A 71 -0.74 16.89 -0.56
N LEU A 72 -1.67 15.97 -0.31
CA LEU A 72 -2.23 15.08 -1.31
C LEU A 72 -3.54 15.64 -1.88
N LYS A 73 -3.83 15.26 -3.13
CA LYS A 73 -5.07 15.59 -3.83
C LYS A 73 -5.82 14.33 -4.24
N PRO A 74 -7.17 14.33 -4.23
CA PRO A 74 -7.96 13.25 -4.78
C PRO A 74 -7.61 12.94 -6.23
N GLY A 75 -7.52 11.64 -6.58
CA GLY A 75 -7.15 11.22 -7.94
C GLY A 75 -5.67 11.48 -8.26
N GLY A 76 -4.90 11.90 -7.26
CA GLY A 76 -3.48 12.14 -7.34
C GLY A 76 -2.64 10.87 -7.10
N PRO A 77 -1.32 11.06 -6.99
CA PRO A 77 -0.32 9.99 -6.86
C PRO A 77 -0.53 9.13 -5.62
N VAL A 78 0.03 7.92 -5.67
CA VAL A 78 -0.05 6.95 -4.59
C VAL A 78 0.89 7.29 -3.44
N VAL A 79 0.48 6.98 -2.21
CA VAL A 79 1.30 7.19 -1.01
C VAL A 79 1.66 5.90 -0.33
N CYS A 80 2.84 5.90 0.28
CA CYS A 80 3.26 4.94 1.28
C CYS A 80 2.87 5.47 2.66
N GLY A 81 2.15 4.67 3.46
CA GLY A 81 1.74 5.07 4.81
C GLY A 81 1.46 3.87 5.72
N ARG A 82 1.26 4.12 7.02
CA ARG A 82 1.00 3.08 8.04
C ARG A 82 -0.30 2.33 7.86
N ARG A 83 -1.29 2.97 7.23
CA ARG A 83 -2.65 2.46 7.06
C ARG A 83 -3.17 2.85 5.68
N ALA A 84 -3.52 1.86 4.87
CA ALA A 84 -4.50 2.06 3.80
C ALA A 84 -5.62 1.03 3.89
N VAL A 85 -6.50 1.24 4.85
CA VAL A 85 -7.80 0.58 4.86
C VAL A 85 -8.83 1.62 5.28
N VAL A 86 -9.61 2.12 4.32
CA VAL A 86 -10.91 2.71 4.69
C VAL A 86 -11.85 1.54 4.98
N ALA A 87 -12.26 1.39 6.23
CA ALA A 87 -13.37 0.51 6.58
C ALA A 87 -14.64 1.06 5.91
N GLY A 88 -15.31 0.27 5.06
CA GLY A 88 -16.55 0.68 4.37
C GLY A 88 -16.45 0.83 2.84
N VAL A 89 -15.26 1.04 2.27
CA VAL A 89 -15.11 1.16 0.80
C VAL A 89 -15.15 -0.24 0.15
N PRO A 90 -15.93 -0.46 -0.94
CA PRO A 90 -15.95 -1.74 -1.66
C PRO A 90 -14.54 -2.16 -2.06
N ARG A 91 -14.19 -3.46 -1.96
CA ARG A 91 -12.83 -3.97 -2.30
C ARG A 91 -12.34 -3.55 -3.70
N ARG A 92 -13.26 -3.33 -4.65
CA ARG A 92 -12.95 -2.84 -6.00
C ARG A 92 -12.58 -1.35 -6.08
N ARG A 93 -12.85 -0.58 -5.02
CA ARG A 93 -12.55 0.85 -4.87
C ARG A 93 -11.52 1.15 -3.77
N ARG A 94 -11.07 0.12 -3.04
CA ARG A 94 -9.91 0.22 -2.13
C ARG A 94 -8.67 0.35 -3.01
N GLY A 95 -8.21 1.58 -3.20
CA GLY A 95 -7.10 1.91 -4.10
C GLY A 95 -5.73 1.36 -3.68
N SER A 96 -5.62 0.27 -2.91
CA SER A 96 -4.30 -0.27 -2.54
C SER A 96 -3.72 -1.12 -3.67
N ARG A 97 -2.54 -0.73 -4.17
CA ARG A 97 -1.72 -1.57 -5.05
C ARG A 97 -0.98 -2.58 -4.19
N ARG A 98 -1.59 -3.75 -3.98
CA ARG A 98 -1.06 -4.80 -3.09
C ARG A 98 0.37 -5.24 -3.43
N THR A 99 0.76 -5.21 -4.71
CA THR A 99 2.13 -5.53 -5.13
C THR A 99 3.15 -4.46 -4.71
N GLY A 100 2.72 -3.23 -4.42
CA GLY A 100 3.55 -2.17 -3.83
C GLY A 100 3.40 -2.02 -2.31
N CYS A 101 2.63 -2.89 -1.64
CA CYS A 101 2.54 -2.90 -0.17
C CYS A 101 3.58 -3.86 0.39
N HIS A 102 4.47 -3.38 1.24
CA HIS A 102 5.55 -4.13 1.89
C HIS A 102 5.00 -5.11 2.93
N ALA A 103 5.55 -6.33 2.95
CA ALA A 103 5.18 -7.40 3.86
C ALA A 103 5.90 -7.25 5.20
N PRO A 104 5.21 -7.46 6.34
CA PRO A 104 5.87 -7.40 7.64
C PRO A 104 6.99 -8.44 7.75
N ALA A 105 8.10 -8.07 8.40
CA ALA A 105 9.23 -8.96 8.62
C ALA A 105 8.77 -10.29 9.25
N GLY A 106 9.18 -11.41 8.65
CA GLY A 106 8.76 -12.76 9.06
C GLY A 106 7.49 -13.29 8.41
N ALA A 107 6.85 -12.55 7.49
CA ALA A 107 5.84 -13.09 6.59
C ALA A 107 6.50 -14.03 5.56
N GLY A 108 6.81 -15.25 6.00
CA GLY A 108 7.35 -16.29 5.14
C GLY A 108 6.46 -16.54 3.92
N HIS A 109 7.11 -16.98 2.84
CA HIS A 109 6.45 -17.39 1.61
C HIS A 109 5.41 -18.48 1.89
N HIS A 110 4.13 -18.11 1.97
CA HIS A 110 3.07 -19.10 1.82
C HIS A 110 2.96 -19.37 0.32
N PRO A 111 3.38 -20.56 -0.17
CA PRO A 111 3.18 -20.87 -1.58
C PRO A 111 1.69 -20.74 -1.86
N ALA A 112 1.36 -19.97 -2.91
CA ALA A 112 0.00 -19.79 -3.35
C ALA A 112 -0.67 -21.16 -3.40
N ARG A 113 -1.70 -21.40 -2.58
CA ARG A 113 -2.49 -22.63 -2.66
C ARG A 113 -3.00 -22.70 -4.10
N GLY A 114 -2.42 -23.61 -4.87
CA GLY A 114 -2.76 -23.84 -6.25
C GLY A 114 -4.28 -23.96 -6.37
N ALA A 115 -4.83 -23.27 -7.35
CA ALA A 115 -6.21 -23.45 -7.76
C ALA A 115 -6.40 -24.95 -8.04
N ALA A 116 -7.00 -25.68 -7.09
CA ALA A 116 -7.44 -27.04 -7.31
C ALA A 116 -8.55 -26.95 -8.36
N ALA A 117 -8.18 -27.21 -9.61
CA ALA A 117 -9.12 -27.38 -10.71
C ALA A 117 -10.19 -28.39 -10.27
N ALA A 118 -11.43 -27.92 -10.14
CA ALA A 118 -12.59 -28.75 -9.91
C ALA A 118 -12.71 -29.72 -11.10
N ARG A 119 -12.13 -30.92 -10.97
CA ARG A 119 -12.43 -32.03 -11.87
C ARG A 119 -13.83 -32.50 -11.50
N GLY A 120 -14.80 -32.08 -12.32
CA GLY A 120 -16.18 -32.55 -12.26
C GLY A 120 -16.21 -34.08 -12.30
N ARG A 121 -16.84 -34.67 -11.28
CA ARG A 121 -17.30 -36.06 -11.34
C ARG A 121 -18.45 -36.09 -12.33
N ARG A 122 -18.19 -36.65 -13.51
CA ARG A 122 -19.25 -37.07 -14.43
C ARG A 122 -19.94 -38.27 -13.81
N THR A 123 -21.22 -38.09 -13.53
CA THR A 123 -22.21 -39.15 -13.36
C THR A 123 -22.38 -39.90 -14.67
N THR A 124 -22.18 -41.20 -14.65
CA THR A 124 -22.94 -42.23 -15.36
C THR A 124 -22.67 -43.55 -14.66
#